data_AF-A0A6P9AVH6-F1
#
_entry.id   AF-A0A6P9AVH6-F1
#
_cell.length_a   1.000
_cell.length_b   1.000
_cell.length_c   1.000
_cell.angle_alpha   90.00
_cell.angle_beta   90.00
_cell.angle_gamma   90.00
#
_symmetry.space_group_name_H-M   'P 1'
#
loop_
_entity.id
_entity.type
_entity.pdbx_description
1 polymer ?
#
loop_
_entity_poly.entity_id
_entity_poly.type
_entity_poly.pdbx_seq_one_letter_code
_entity_poly.pdbx_strand_id
1 'polypeptide(L)'
;MTFPFEVDGILFYHKQAHYNPGSTPLVGWLRPYMVSDILGIVVPSCPLTSKPGYAGQQLQQIIEHKRNKNQQPGAADDPPSQDGRYELEHLSTPPVEASQPLSPSGECQMDN
;
A
#
# COMPACT_ATOMS: atom_id res chain seq x y z
N MET A 1 -5.69 -18.07 -12.14
CA MET A 1 -6.87 -17.28 -11.72
C MET A 1 -6.65 -15.85 -12.14
N THR A 2 -7.68 -15.17 -12.65
CA THR A 2 -7.60 -13.75 -13.05
C THR A 2 -8.70 -12.99 -12.33
N PHE A 3 -8.35 -11.84 -11.77
CA PHE A 3 -9.34 -10.87 -11.30
C PHE A 3 -9.74 -9.99 -12.48
N PRO A 4 -10.99 -9.47 -12.53
CA PRO A 4 -11.41 -8.53 -13.57
C PRO A 4 -10.83 -7.11 -13.36
N PHE A 5 -9.82 -6.96 -12.50
CA PHE A 5 -9.18 -5.70 -12.12
C PHE A 5 -7.70 -5.93 -11.78
N GLU A 6 -6.91 -4.85 -11.81
CA GLU A 6 -5.53 -4.86 -11.31
C GLU A 6 -5.53 -4.98 -9.77
N VAL A 7 -4.78 -5.95 -9.26
CA VAL A 7 -4.70 -6.18 -7.81
C VAL A 7 -3.58 -5.34 -7.23
N ASP A 8 -3.93 -4.33 -6.43
CA ASP A 8 -2.95 -3.57 -5.66
C ASP A 8 -2.34 -4.43 -4.54
N GLY A 9 -3.19 -5.09 -3.75
CA GLY A 9 -2.74 -5.93 -2.62
C GLY A 9 -3.84 -6.69 -1.91
N ILE A 10 -3.48 -7.27 -0.76
CA ILE A 10 -4.27 -8.24 -0.01
C ILE A 10 -4.47 -7.71 1.42
N LEU A 11 -5.73 -7.67 1.86
CA LEU A 11 -6.11 -7.34 3.22
C LEU A 11 -6.36 -8.62 4.04
N PHE A 12 -5.79 -8.69 5.24
CA PHE A 12 -5.92 -9.78 6.19
C PHE A 12 -6.72 -9.30 7.40
N TYR A 13 -7.99 -9.71 7.49
CA TYR A 13 -8.86 -9.37 8.62
C TYR A 13 -8.82 -10.45 9.70
N HIS A 14 -8.67 -10.06 10.95
CA HIS A 14 -8.97 -10.94 12.07
C HIS A 14 -10.48 -11.22 12.13
N LYS A 15 -10.89 -12.49 12.20
CA LYS A 15 -12.32 -12.89 12.11
C LYS A 15 -13.23 -12.25 13.17
N GLN A 16 -12.66 -11.85 14.31
CA GLN A 16 -13.37 -11.23 15.42
C GLN A 16 -13.18 -9.70 15.47
N ALA A 17 -12.58 -9.10 14.43
CA ALA A 17 -12.40 -7.65 14.38
C ALA A 17 -13.74 -6.96 14.20
N HIS A 18 -14.08 -6.08 15.15
CA HIS A 18 -15.21 -5.17 14.99
C HIS A 18 -14.79 -3.97 14.15
N TYR A 19 -15.73 -3.43 13.39
CA TYR A 19 -15.50 -2.20 12.64
C TYR A 19 -15.27 -1.04 13.61
N ASN A 20 -14.05 -0.51 13.61
CA ASN A 20 -13.68 0.69 14.33
C ASN A 20 -12.93 1.58 13.34
N PRO A 21 -13.39 2.82 13.09
CA PRO A 21 -12.69 3.74 12.20
C PRO A 21 -11.25 3.98 12.68
N GLY A 22 -10.30 3.99 11.73
CA GLY A 22 -8.89 4.25 12.01
C GLY A 22 -7.97 3.06 11.72
N SER A 23 -6.68 3.27 11.97
CA SER A 23 -5.66 2.23 11.81
C SER A 23 -5.76 1.20 12.93
N THR A 24 -5.68 -0.08 12.60
CA THR A 24 -5.80 -1.17 13.58
C THR A 24 -4.86 -2.33 13.21
N PRO A 25 -4.19 -2.96 14.19
CA PRO A 25 -3.37 -4.14 13.94
C PRO A 25 -4.21 -5.38 13.59
N LEU A 26 -5.53 -5.33 13.79
CA LEU A 26 -6.44 -6.43 13.47
C LEU A 26 -6.73 -6.56 11.96
N VAL A 27 -6.25 -5.60 11.16
CA VAL A 27 -6.34 -5.62 9.70
C VAL A 27 -4.93 -5.38 9.13
N GLY A 28 -4.34 -6.40 8.51
CA GLY A 28 -3.05 -6.30 7.84
C GLY A 28 -3.20 -6.03 6.34
N TRP A 29 -2.24 -5.34 5.73
CA TRP A 29 -2.15 -5.10 4.29
C TRP A 29 -0.80 -5.55 3.75
N LEU A 30 -0.78 -6.33 2.66
CA LEU A 30 0.44 -6.71 1.97
C LEU A 30 0.28 -6.64 0.45
N ARG A 31 1.38 -6.29 -0.25
CA ARG A 31 1.47 -6.50 -1.70
C ARG A 31 1.61 -7.99 -2.00
N PRO A 32 1.09 -8.49 -3.14
CA PRO A 32 1.04 -9.94 -3.36
C PRO A 32 2.44 -10.59 -3.45
N TYR A 33 3.44 -9.89 -3.98
CA TYR A 33 4.83 -10.35 -4.00
C TYR A 33 5.48 -10.47 -2.61
N MET A 34 4.94 -9.83 -1.58
CA MET A 34 5.48 -9.90 -0.21
C MET A 34 4.98 -11.11 0.58
N VAL A 35 3.92 -11.77 0.12
CA VAL A 35 3.25 -12.87 0.85
C VAL A 35 4.21 -14.02 1.12
N SER A 36 5.03 -14.39 0.14
CA SER A 36 6.02 -15.47 0.29
C SER A 36 7.02 -15.17 1.40
N ASP A 37 7.55 -13.94 1.41
CA ASP A 37 8.63 -13.53 2.30
C ASP A 37 8.13 -13.36 3.75
N ILE A 38 6.91 -12.84 3.93
CA ILE A 38 6.38 -12.48 5.25
C ILE A 38 5.65 -13.64 5.92
N LEU A 39 4.85 -14.40 5.17
CA LEU A 39 4.08 -15.52 5.73
C LEU A 39 4.86 -16.84 5.70
N GLY A 40 5.99 -16.91 4.98
CA GLY A 40 6.81 -18.11 4.88
C GLY A 40 6.11 -19.26 4.14
N ILE A 41 5.14 -18.95 3.29
CA ILE A 41 4.39 -19.93 2.50
C ILE A 41 4.84 -19.94 1.04
N VAL A 42 4.74 -21.10 0.40
CA VAL A 42 5.01 -21.22 -1.03
C VAL A 42 3.85 -20.61 -1.81
N VAL A 43 4.15 -19.63 -2.64
CA VAL A 43 3.19 -19.04 -3.59
C VAL A 43 3.60 -19.36 -5.03
N PRO A 44 2.64 -19.70 -5.91
CA PRO A 44 2.93 -19.94 -7.32
C PRO A 44 3.52 -18.70 -8.00
N SER A 45 4.53 -18.89 -8.85
CA SER A 45 5.08 -17.81 -9.66
C SER A 45 4.05 -17.36 -10.69
N CYS A 46 3.57 -16.12 -10.53
CA CYS A 46 2.62 -15.47 -11.41
C CYS A 46 2.88 -13.96 -11.44
N PRO A 47 2.26 -13.20 -12.36
CA PRO A 47 2.48 -11.75 -12.45
C PRO A 47 2.27 -11.01 -11.12
N LEU A 48 1.31 -11.46 -10.29
CA LEU A 48 1.03 -10.87 -8.98
C LEU A 48 2.19 -11.03 -7.98
N THR A 49 2.89 -12.16 -8.03
CA THR A 49 3.99 -12.46 -7.11
C THR A 49 5.33 -11.95 -7.62
N SER A 50 5.37 -11.34 -8.81
CA SER A 50 6.59 -10.76 -9.36
C SER A 50 6.94 -9.49 -8.60
N LYS A 51 8.15 -9.45 -8.02
CA LYS A 51 8.62 -8.28 -7.29
C LYS A 51 8.94 -7.15 -8.29
N PRO A 52 8.35 -5.96 -8.13
CA PRO A 52 8.64 -4.85 -9.03
C PRO A 52 10.03 -4.27 -8.75
N GLY A 53 10.68 -3.71 -9.78
CA GLY A 53 12.05 -3.20 -9.68
C GLY A 53 12.24 -2.11 -8.62
N TYR A 54 11.21 -1.28 -8.38
CA TYR A 54 11.26 -0.21 -7.39
C TYR A 54 11.24 -0.73 -5.93
N ALA A 55 10.79 -1.96 -5.67
CA ALA A 55 10.56 -2.46 -4.31
C ALA A 55 11.84 -2.49 -3.46
N GLY A 56 12.99 -2.76 -4.09
CA GLY A 56 14.28 -2.73 -3.40
C GLY A 56 14.67 -1.32 -2.95
N GLN A 57 14.50 -0.33 -3.83
CA GLN A 57 14.85 1.07 -3.56
C GLN A 57 13.92 1.66 -2.49
N GLN A 58 12.62 1.38 -2.55
CA GLN A 58 11.66 1.81 -1.53
C GLN A 58 12.02 1.26 -0.15
N LEU A 59 12.39 -0.01 -0.05
CA LEU A 59 12.78 -0.60 1.23
C LEU A 59 14.00 0.12 1.81
N GLN A 60 14.98 0.45 0.99
CA GLN A 60 16.16 1.20 1.42
C GLN A 60 15.78 2.58 1.94
N GLN A 61 14.90 3.31 1.24
CA GLN A 61 14.41 4.63 1.68
C GLN A 61 13.66 4.55 3.01
N ILE A 62 12.82 3.52 3.21
CA ILE A 62 12.09 3.30 4.47
C ILE A 62 13.07 3.01 5.62
N ILE A 63 14.08 2.17 5.39
CA ILE A 63 15.10 1.84 6.40
C ILE A 63 15.88 3.10 6.79
N GLU A 64 16.28 3.92 5.81
CA GLU A 64 17.00 5.17 6.05
C GLU A 64 16.14 6.17 6.83
N HIS A 65 14.87 6.36 6.42
CA HIS A 65 13.94 7.23 7.12
C HIS A 65 13.74 6.80 8.59
N LYS A 66 13.50 5.51 8.83
CA LYS A 66 13.35 4.96 10.19
C LYS A 66 14.63 5.09 11.02
N ARG A 67 15.80 4.91 10.40
CA ARG A 67 17.10 5.09 11.06
C ARG A 67 17.33 6.53 11.48
N ASN A 68 16.92 7.49 10.66
CA ASN A 68 17.06 8.91 10.96
C ASN A 68 16.06 9.35 12.04
N LYS A 69 14.82 8.85 12.01
CA LYS A 69 13.80 9.11 13.03
C LYS A 69 14.20 8.57 14.41
N ASN A 70 14.75 7.36 14.49
CA ASN A 70 15.20 6.77 15.76
C ASN A 70 16.39 7.51 16.41
N GLN A 71 17.13 8.35 15.67
CA GLN A 71 18.20 9.17 16.22
C GLN A 71 17.71 10.48 16.86
N GLN A 72 16.43 10.84 16.65
CA GLN A 72 15.81 11.99 17.30
C GLN A 72 15.15 11.54 18.63
N PRO A 73 15.57 12.08 19.79
CA PRO A 73 14.98 11.74 21.07
C PRO A 73 13.57 12.35 21.18
N GLY A 74 12.53 11.50 21.17
CA GLY A 74 11.12 11.91 21.33
C GLY A 74 10.08 11.18 20.46
N ALA A 75 10.51 10.38 19.48
CA ALA A 75 9.66 9.88 18.40
C ALA A 75 8.67 8.73 18.72
N ALA A 76 8.62 8.21 19.95
CA ALA A 76 7.76 7.08 20.32
C ALA A 76 6.36 7.49 20.84
N ASP A 77 6.13 8.79 21.10
CA ASP A 77 4.90 9.33 21.68
C ASP A 77 4.10 10.21 20.71
N ASP A 78 4.49 10.26 19.43
CA ASP A 78 3.81 11.13 18.45
C ASP A 78 2.39 10.60 18.18
N PRO A 79 1.34 11.39 18.43
CA PRO A 79 -0.04 10.97 18.22
C PRO A 79 -0.28 10.68 16.73
N PRO A 80 -1.22 9.77 16.40
CA PRO A 80 -1.61 9.54 15.01
C PRO A 80 -2.01 10.87 14.37
N SER A 81 -1.39 11.21 13.24
CA SER A 81 -1.67 12.43 12.49
C SER A 81 -3.18 12.55 12.24
N GLN A 82 -3.80 13.59 12.80
CA GLN A 82 -5.26 13.80 12.74
C GLN A 82 -5.77 14.00 11.31
N ASP A 83 -4.89 14.35 10.38
CA ASP A 83 -5.24 14.63 8.98
C ASP A 83 -5.36 13.37 8.11
N GLY A 84 -5.21 12.17 8.70
CA GLY A 84 -5.35 10.90 7.97
C GLY A 84 -4.22 10.61 6.97
N ARG A 85 -3.19 11.47 6.92
CA ARG A 85 -1.96 11.26 6.16
C ARG A 85 -1.03 10.29 6.88
N TYR A 86 -0.49 9.34 6.13
CA TYR A 86 0.52 8.41 6.64
C TYR A 86 1.91 9.03 6.50
N GLU A 87 2.72 8.98 7.56
CA GLU A 87 4.08 9.55 7.59
C GLU A 87 4.93 9.17 6.37
N LEU A 88 4.80 7.93 5.89
CA LEU A 88 5.58 7.39 4.78
C LEU A 88 4.82 7.37 3.45
N GLU A 89 3.71 8.10 3.32
CA GLU A 89 2.90 8.10 2.09
C GLU A 89 3.72 8.50 0.85
N HIS A 90 4.70 9.39 1.02
CA HIS A 90 5.55 9.90 -0.06
C HIS A 90 6.57 8.87 -0.57
N LEU A 91 6.79 7.79 0.19
CA LEU A 91 7.61 6.63 -0.21
C LEU A 91 6.76 5.46 -0.72
N SER A 92 5.45 5.67 -0.89
CA SER A 92 4.53 4.63 -1.39
C SER A 92 4.83 4.24 -2.83
N THR A 93 4.14 3.20 -3.30
CA THR A 93 4.22 2.74 -4.69
C THR A 93 4.07 3.91 -5.65
N PRO A 94 5.04 4.16 -6.55
CA PRO A 94 4.88 5.19 -7.55
C PRO A 94 3.66 4.86 -8.41
N PRO A 95 2.86 5.87 -8.80
CA PRO A 95 1.77 5.63 -9.73
C PRO A 95 2.34 5.00 -10.99
N VAL A 96 1.72 3.91 -11.44
CA VAL A 96 2.00 3.34 -12.76
C VAL A 96 1.81 4.48 -13.75
N GLU A 97 2.86 4.83 -14.48
CA GLU A 97 2.85 5.87 -15.49
C GLU A 97 1.57 5.73 -16.31
N ALA A 98 0.66 6.67 -16.11
CA ALA A 98 -0.65 6.64 -16.73
C ALA A 98 -0.43 6.47 -18.22
N SER A 99 -0.94 5.36 -18.77
CA SER A 99 -1.24 5.31 -20.19
C SER A 99 -1.97 6.62 -20.52
N GLN A 100 -1.42 7.36 -21.48
CA GLN A 100 -1.80 8.67 -22.00
C GLN A 100 -3.25 9.11 -21.67
N PRO A 101 -3.49 10.41 -21.38
CA PRO A 101 -4.83 10.90 -21.06
C PRO A 101 -5.80 10.54 -22.18
N LEU A 102 -6.70 9.60 -21.92
CA LEU A 102 -7.84 9.33 -22.77
C LEU A 102 -8.71 10.58 -22.72
N SER A 103 -8.77 11.28 -23.86
CA SER A 103 -9.56 12.47 -24.11
C SER A 103 -10.97 12.38 -23.51
N PRO A 104 -11.49 13.41 -22.83
CA PRO A 104 -12.88 13.43 -22.41
C PRO A 104 -13.75 13.70 -23.64
N SER A 105 -14.23 12.63 -24.28
CA SER A 105 -15.33 12.72 -25.26
C SER A 105 -16.49 11.90 -24.69
N GLY A 106 -17.27 12.55 -23.83
CA GLY A 106 -18.41 11.94 -23.16
C GLY A 106 -19.18 13.05 -22.46
N GLU A 107 -19.91 13.82 -23.25
CA GLU A 107 -20.88 14.80 -22.75
C GLU A 107 -21.90 14.06 -21.87
N CYS A 108 -21.80 14.21 -20.55
CA CYS A 108 -22.91 13.91 -19.65
C CYS A 108 -23.91 15.06 -19.77
N GLN A 109 -24.81 14.95 -20.74
CA GLN A 109 -25.96 15.85 -20.87
C GLN A 109 -26.90 15.57 -19.69
N MET A 110 -27.04 16.54 -18.79
CA MET A 110 -28.15 16.57 -17.84
C MET A 110 -29.41 16.95 -18.62
N ASP A 111 -30.33 16.00 -18.76
CA ASP A 111 -31.69 16.27 -19.24
C ASP A 111 -32.47 17.04 -18.15
N ASN A 112 -32.95 18.23 -18.55
CA ASN A 112 -33.83 19.25 -17.92
C ASN A 112 -34.21 19.13 -16.43
#